data_AF-A0A8D0HPC4-F1
#
_entry.id   AF-A0A8D0HPC4-F1
#
_cell.length_a   1.000
_cell.length_b   1.000
_cell.length_c   1.000
_cell.angle_alpha   90.00
_cell.angle_beta   90.00
_cell.angle_gamma   90.00
#
_symmetry.space_group_name_H-M   'P 1'
#
loop_
_entity.id
_entity.type
_entity.pdbx_description
1 polymer ?
#
loop_
_entity_poly.entity_id
_entity_poly.type
_entity_poly.pdbx_seq_one_letter_code
_entity_poly.pdbx_strand_id
1 'polypeptide(L)'
;MQEFGDLKTEEQVQKLQAILKPMMLRRLKEDVEKKLAPKEETIIEVELTNIQKKYYRAILEKNFSFLSKGAGQANVPNLVNTMMELRKC
;
A
#
# COMPACT_ATOMS: atom_id res chain seq x y z
N MET A 1 -9.39 18.49 -17.17
CA MET A 1 -8.81 17.48 -16.25
C MET A 1 -8.81 16.05 -16.81
N GLN A 2 -9.58 15.71 -17.85
CA GLN A 2 -9.65 14.34 -18.40
C GLN A 2 -8.51 13.93 -19.35
N GLU A 3 -7.70 14.87 -19.87
CA GLU A 3 -6.72 14.56 -20.93
C GLU A 3 -5.50 13.73 -20.47
N PHE A 4 -5.13 13.81 -19.19
CA PHE A 4 -3.94 13.13 -18.64
C PHE A 4 -4.25 12.17 -17.48
N GLY A 5 -5.53 11.86 -17.24
CA GLY A 5 -5.95 10.98 -16.14
C GLY A 5 -5.60 9.51 -16.36
N ASP A 6 -5.37 9.11 -17.62
CA ASP A 6 -5.01 7.75 -18.00
C ASP A 6 -3.96 7.82 -19.13
N LEU A 7 -2.68 7.83 -18.75
CA LEU A 7 -1.54 7.95 -19.66
C LEU A 7 -1.25 6.60 -20.33
N LYS A 8 -2.07 6.22 -21.31
CA LYS A 8 -1.98 4.92 -21.99
C LYS A 8 -1.03 4.93 -23.18
N THR A 9 -0.78 6.09 -23.79
CA THR A 9 0.11 6.20 -24.95
C THR A 9 1.33 7.05 -24.65
N GLU A 10 2.44 6.73 -25.31
CA GLU A 10 3.70 7.47 -25.17
C GLU A 10 3.54 8.95 -25.55
N GLU A 11 2.74 9.24 -26.57
CA GLU A 11 2.46 10.62 -27.00
C GLU A 11 1.79 11.47 -25.92
N GLN A 12 0.88 10.88 -25.12
CA GLN A 12 0.23 11.58 -24.01
C GLN A 12 1.24 11.91 -22.92
N VAL A 13 2.18 10.99 -22.64
CA VAL A 13 3.27 11.19 -21.67
C VAL A 13 4.19 12.32 -22.13
N GLN A 14 4.59 12.33 -23.40
CA GLN A 14 5.47 13.36 -23.96
C GLN A 14 4.82 14.75 -23.94
N LYS A 15 3.53 14.86 -24.29
CA LYS A 15 2.76 16.11 -24.21
C LYS A 15 2.69 16.64 -22.78
N LEU A 16 2.39 15.78 -21.81
CA LEU A 16 2.35 16.16 -20.40
C LEU A 16 3.72 16.62 -19.91
N GLN A 17 4.77 15.88 -20.26
CA GLN A 17 6.15 16.22 -19.87
C GLN A 17 6.55 17.60 -20.41
N ALA A 18 6.18 17.95 -21.64
CA ALA A 18 6.45 19.26 -22.23
C ALA A 18 5.78 20.41 -21.45
N ILE A 19 4.52 20.20 -21.01
CA ILE A 19 3.77 21.18 -20.21
C ILE A 19 4.41 21.38 -18.83
N LEU A 20 4.87 20.28 -18.20
CA LEU A 20 5.43 20.31 -16.84
C LEU A 20 6.91 20.76 -16.80
N LYS A 21 7.66 20.61 -17.90
CA LYS A 21 9.11 20.90 -17.99
C LYS A 21 9.55 22.27 -17.43
N PRO A 22 8.85 23.40 -17.67
CA PRO A 22 9.27 24.69 -17.11
C PRO A 22 8.92 24.90 -15.64
N MET A 23 8.01 24.09 -15.06
CA MET A 23 7.50 24.27 -13.69
C MET A 23 7.95 23.18 -12.72
N MET A 24 8.46 22.05 -13.23
CA MET A 24 8.81 20.88 -12.43
C MET A 24 10.25 20.44 -12.70
N LEU A 25 11.03 20.29 -11.62
CA LEU A 25 12.34 19.66 -11.65
C LEU A 25 12.23 18.21 -11.19
N ARG A 26 12.59 17.26 -12.05
CA ARG A 26 12.66 15.83 -11.73
C ARG A 26 14.01 15.29 -12.17
N ARG A 27 14.73 14.59 -11.28
CA ARG A 27 16.01 13.91 -11.55
C ARG A 27 15.95 12.50 -11.02
N LEU A 28 16.60 11.55 -11.69
CA LEU A 28 16.75 10.19 -11.18
C LEU A 28 18.02 10.10 -10.33
N LYS A 29 18.04 9.22 -9.32
CA LYS A 29 19.23 9.07 -8.44
C LYS A 29 20.46 8.63 -9.23
N GLU A 30 20.27 7.83 -10.28
CA GLU A 30 21.31 7.40 -11.22
C GLU A 30 21.98 8.56 -11.98
N ASP A 31 21.23 9.64 -12.27
CA ASP A 31 21.75 10.82 -12.97
C ASP A 31 22.67 11.67 -12.08
N VAL A 32 22.53 11.56 -10.75
CA VAL A 32 23.17 12.44 -9.77
C VAL A 32 24.25 11.72 -8.96
N GLU A 33 24.01 10.48 -8.54
CA GLU A 33 24.86 9.76 -7.58
C GLU A 33 25.37 8.43 -8.15
N LYS A 34 26.44 8.51 -8.94
CA LYS A 34 27.10 7.35 -9.59
C LYS A 34 27.79 6.36 -8.64
N LYS A 35 27.90 6.71 -7.36
CA LYS A 35 28.52 5.86 -6.30
C LYS A 35 27.48 5.14 -5.44
N LEU A 36 26.18 5.40 -5.65
CA LEU A 36 25.13 4.77 -4.88
C LEU A 36 24.95 3.32 -5.37
N ALA A 37 24.97 2.37 -4.44
CA ALA A 37 24.68 0.97 -4.77
C ALA A 37 23.24 0.84 -5.31
N PRO A 38 22.98 -0.13 -6.20
CA PRO A 38 21.64 -0.37 -6.71
C PRO A 38 20.67 -0.70 -5.58
N LYS A 39 19.40 -0.27 -5.71
CA LYS A 39 18.36 -0.65 -4.77
C LYS A 39 18.02 -2.13 -4.98
N GLU A 40 18.29 -2.96 -4.00
CA GLU A 40 17.81 -4.34 -3.97
C GLU A 40 16.51 -4.40 -3.17
N GLU A 41 15.53 -5.13 -3.70
CA GLU A 41 14.25 -5.37 -3.04
C GLU A 41 14.01 -6.88 -3.02
N THR A 42 13.90 -7.44 -1.82
CA THR A 42 13.67 -8.87 -1.62
C THR A 42 12.32 -9.05 -0.97
N ILE A 43 11.43 -9.78 -1.63
CA ILE A 43 10.13 -10.17 -1.08
C ILE A 43 10.35 -11.45 -0.28
N ILE A 44 10.09 -11.39 1.01
CA ILE A 44 10.14 -12.56 1.90
C ILE A 44 8.71 -12.99 2.15
N GLU A 45 8.34 -14.14 1.59
CA GLU A 45 7.05 -14.76 1.83
C GLU A 45 7.08 -15.48 3.18
N VAL A 46 6.06 -15.23 4.01
CA VAL A 46 5.92 -15.85 5.33
C VAL A 46 4.53 -16.43 5.50
N GLU A 47 4.46 -17.55 6.20
CA GLU A 47 3.18 -18.15 6.57
C GLU A 47 2.58 -17.48 7.79
N LEU A 48 1.25 -17.41 7.85
CA LEU A 48 0.55 -16.97 9.06
C LEU A 48 0.72 -18.00 10.18
N THR A 49 1.05 -17.51 11.37
CA THR A 49 1.07 -18.33 12.59
C THR A 49 -0.34 -18.84 12.93
N ASN A 50 -0.42 -19.89 13.75
CA ASN A 50 -1.71 -20.46 14.16
C ASN A 50 -2.63 -19.45 14.86
N ILE A 51 -2.05 -18.52 15.63
CA ILE A 51 -2.79 -17.45 16.32
C ILE A 51 -3.32 -16.45 15.29
N GLN A 52 -2.47 -15.98 14.36
CA GLN A 52 -2.88 -15.06 13.30
C GLN A 52 -3.98 -15.66 12.43
N LYS A 53 -3.87 -16.94 12.03
CA LYS A 53 -4.93 -17.66 11.28
C LYS A 53 -6.27 -17.63 12.01
N LYS A 54 -6.26 -17.75 13.34
CA LYS A 54 -7.48 -17.71 14.18
C LYS A 54 -8.12 -16.31 14.18
N TYR A 55 -7.31 -15.25 14.34
CA TYR A 55 -7.81 -13.88 14.24
C TYR A 55 -8.28 -13.52 12.83
N TYR A 56 -7.54 -13.94 11.81
CA TYR A 56 -7.89 -13.74 10.40
C TYR A 56 -9.27 -14.34 10.07
N ARG A 57 -9.53 -15.58 10.51
CA ARG A 57 -10.86 -16.20 10.38
C ARG A 57 -11.93 -15.45 11.16
N ALA A 58 -11.65 -15.06 12.41
CA ALA A 58 -12.61 -14.33 13.22
C ALA A 58 -12.98 -12.96 12.64
N ILE A 59 -12.04 -12.28 11.97
CA ILE A 59 -12.29 -11.02 11.24
C ILE A 59 -13.16 -11.26 10.01
N LEU A 60 -12.87 -12.29 9.21
CA LEU A 60 -13.68 -12.67 8.05
C LEU A 60 -15.12 -13.03 8.42
N GLU A 61 -15.29 -13.78 9.51
CA GLU A 61 -16.59 -14.22 10.04
C GLU A 61 -17.30 -13.11 10.84
N LYS A 62 -16.67 -11.95 11.02
CA LYS A 62 -17.16 -10.83 11.85
C LYS A 62 -17.55 -11.28 13.27
N ASN A 63 -16.77 -12.17 13.87
CA ASN A 63 -17.04 -12.73 15.19
C ASN A 63 -16.65 -11.75 16.31
N PHE A 64 -17.54 -10.78 16.59
CA PHE A 64 -17.33 -9.74 17.60
C PHE A 64 -17.11 -10.29 19.01
N SER A 65 -17.72 -11.42 19.37
CA SER A 65 -17.53 -12.05 20.68
C SER A 65 -16.09 -12.56 20.87
N PHE A 66 -15.48 -13.11 19.82
CA PHE A 66 -14.09 -13.54 19.86
C PHE A 66 -13.13 -12.34 19.83
N LEU A 67 -13.42 -11.33 19.01
CA LEU A 67 -12.55 -10.17 18.80
C LEU A 67 -12.57 -9.16 19.96
N SER A 68 -13.65 -9.11 20.75
CA SER A 68 -13.76 -8.25 21.93
C SER A 68 -13.21 -8.87 23.21
N LYS A 69 -12.83 -10.17 23.20
CA LYS A 69 -12.22 -10.82 24.36
C LYS A 69 -10.85 -10.22 24.67
N GLY A 70 -10.78 -9.47 25.77
CA GLY A 70 -9.58 -8.76 26.22
C GLY A 70 -9.45 -7.32 25.71
N ALA A 71 -10.37 -6.86 24.84
CA ALA A 71 -10.43 -5.47 24.43
C ALA A 71 -11.41 -4.70 25.34
N GLY A 72 -10.92 -3.69 26.07
CA GLY A 72 -11.81 -2.72 26.71
C GLY A 72 -12.70 -2.01 25.68
N GLN A 73 -13.80 -1.37 26.09
CA GLN A 73 -14.75 -0.68 25.18
C GLN A 73 -14.08 0.26 24.15
N ALA A 74 -12.88 0.76 24.44
CA ALA A 74 -12.10 1.63 23.54
C ALA A 74 -11.28 0.90 22.45
N ASN A 75 -11.02 -0.41 22.59
CA ASN A 75 -10.12 -1.20 21.72
C ASN A 75 -10.84 -2.25 20.87
N VAL A 76 -12.17 -2.20 20.78
CA VAL A 76 -12.93 -3.16 19.95
C VAL A 76 -12.68 -2.84 18.47
N PRO A 77 -12.23 -3.81 17.65
CA PRO A 77 -11.98 -3.58 16.24
C PRO A 77 -13.26 -3.12 15.53
N ASN A 78 -13.22 -1.94 14.91
CA ASN A 78 -14.31 -1.46 14.08
C ASN A 78 -14.20 -2.09 12.68
N LEU A 79 -14.95 -3.17 12.46
CA LEU A 79 -14.90 -3.98 11.23
C LEU A 79 -15.55 -3.31 9.99
N VAL A 80 -15.85 -2.00 10.03
CA VAL A 80 -16.37 -1.24 8.87
C VAL A 80 -15.43 -1.36 7.66
N ASN A 81 -14.12 -1.48 7.90
CA ASN A 81 -13.15 -1.79 6.85
C ASN A 81 -12.41 -3.10 7.13
N THR A 82 -13.05 -4.21 6.79
CA THR A 82 -12.50 -5.57 6.95
C THR A 82 -11.14 -5.73 6.27
N MET A 83 -10.92 -5.11 5.11
CA MET A 83 -9.64 -5.21 4.39
C MET A 83 -8.48 -4.59 5.17
N MET A 84 -8.73 -3.48 5.87
CA MET A 84 -7.72 -2.86 6.72
C MET A 84 -7.43 -3.68 7.97
N GLU A 85 -8.44 -4.30 8.58
CA GLU A 85 -8.25 -5.16 9.75
C GLU A 85 -7.47 -6.44 9.43
N LEU A 86 -7.67 -7.03 8.24
CA LEU A 86 -6.90 -8.19 7.79
C LEU A 86 -5.42 -7.88 7.55
N ARG A 87 -5.07 -6.61 7.23
CA ARG A 87 -3.66 -6.18 7.07
C ARG A 87 -2.94 -5.97 8.40
N LYS A 88 -3.67 -5.84 9.51
CA LYS A 88 -3.10 -5.63 10.85
C LYS A 88 -2.72 -6.95 11.55
N CYS A 89 -3.26 -8.08 11.06
CA CYS A 89 -3.09 -9.40 11.66
C CYS A 89 -1.94 -10.18 11.03
#